data_AF-A0A438CC79-F1
#
_entry.id   AF-A0A438CC79-F1
#
_cell.length_a   1.000
_cell.length_b   1.000
_cell.length_c   1.000
_cell.angle_alpha   90.00
_cell.angle_beta   90.00
_cell.angle_gamma   90.00
#
_symmetry.space_group_name_H-M   'P 1'
#
loop_
_entity.id
_entity.type
_entity.pdbx_description
1 polymer ?
#
loop_
_entity_poly.entity_id
_entity_poly.type
_entity_poly.pdbx_seq_one_letter_code
_entity_poly.pdbx_strand_id
1 'polypeptide(L)'
;MKLGPGGSTAVTAIVIDGKDLWVANIGDSRAVVCERGAANQLTVDHEPDSERRRIEKQGGFVTNLAGDVPRVNGQLAVARAFGDQSLKAHLSSEPDVDMCL
;
A
#
# COMPACT_ATOMS: atom_id res chain seq x y z
N MET A 1 0.19 -6.43 26.20
CA MET A 1 -0.61 -6.07 25.01
C MET A 1 -0.63 -7.27 24.08
N LYS A 2 -1.79 -7.81 23.73
CA LYS A 2 -1.89 -8.76 22.61
C LYS A 2 -1.80 -7.92 21.33
N LEU A 3 -0.72 -8.06 20.57
CA LEU A 3 -0.71 -7.64 19.18
C LEU A 3 -1.85 -8.44 18.52
N GLY A 4 -2.79 -7.75 17.87
CA GLY A 4 -3.84 -8.42 17.11
C GLY A 4 -3.24 -9.31 16.01
N PRO A 5 -4.05 -10.09 15.28
CA PRO A 5 -3.58 -10.76 14.08
C PRO A 5 -2.89 -9.74 13.16
N GLY A 6 -1.68 -10.06 12.71
CA GLY A 6 -0.92 -9.20 11.81
C GLY A 6 -1.59 -9.08 10.43
N GLY A 7 -0.96 -8.32 9.55
CA GLY A 7 -1.43 -8.12 8.19
C GLY A 7 -0.45 -8.55 7.11
N SER A 8 -0.86 -8.32 5.86
CA SER A 8 -0.06 -8.55 4.67
C SER A 8 -0.40 -7.50 3.62
N THR A 9 0.62 -7.14 2.85
CA THR A 9 0.43 -6.47 1.57
C THR A 9 -0.08 -7.48 0.53
N ALA A 10 -0.56 -6.96 -0.61
CA ALA A 10 -0.75 -7.76 -1.81
C ALA A 10 -0.57 -6.87 -3.03
N VAL A 11 0.13 -7.40 -4.03
CA VAL A 11 0.12 -6.87 -5.40
C VAL A 11 -0.25 -8.02 -6.31
N THR A 12 -1.25 -7.81 -7.17
CA THR A 12 -1.79 -8.86 -8.05
C THR A 12 -1.86 -8.33 -9.46
N ALA A 13 -1.32 -9.10 -10.41
CA ALA A 13 -1.43 -8.84 -11.84
C ALA A 13 -2.30 -9.93 -12.47
N ILE A 14 -3.31 -9.51 -13.25
CA ILE A 14 -4.21 -10.40 -13.98
C ILE A 14 -4.08 -10.07 -15.46
N VAL A 15 -3.71 -11.07 -16.25
CA VAL A 15 -3.64 -10.98 -17.71
C VAL A 15 -4.89 -11.62 -18.28
N ILE A 16 -5.69 -10.85 -19.02
CA ILE A 16 -6.92 -11.31 -19.65
C ILE A 16 -6.67 -11.44 -21.16
N ASP A 17 -6.99 -12.61 -21.72
CA ASP A 17 -6.84 -12.94 -23.15
C ASP A 17 -5.45 -12.66 -23.76
N GLY A 18 -4.43 -12.59 -22.91
CA GLY A 18 -3.05 -12.26 -23.32
C GLY A 18 -2.85 -10.81 -23.78
N LYS A 19 -3.81 -9.92 -23.50
CA LYS A 19 -3.80 -8.52 -23.97
C LYS A 19 -3.92 -7.53 -22.84
N ASP A 20 -4.97 -7.65 -22.02
CA ASP A 20 -5.27 -6.64 -21.01
C ASP A 20 -4.55 -7.01 -19.72
N LEU A 21 -3.75 -6.08 -19.19
CA LEU A 21 -3.09 -6.23 -17.90
C LEU A 21 -3.79 -5.37 -16.85
N TRP A 22 -4.43 -6.01 -15.89
CA TRP A 22 -4.96 -5.36 -14.71
C TRP A 22 -4.04 -5.57 -13.52
N VAL A 23 -3.76 -4.50 -12.77
CA VAL A 23 -2.95 -4.58 -11.56
C VAL A 23 -3.73 -3.99 -10.40
N ALA A 24 -3.79 -4.74 -9.30
CA ALA A 24 -4.33 -4.28 -8.03
C ALA A 24 -3.22 -4.27 -6.97
N ASN A 25 -3.00 -3.13 -6.30
CA ASN A 25 -2.04 -2.99 -5.22
C ASN A 25 -2.72 -2.64 -3.90
N ILE A 26 -2.24 -3.23 -2.82
CA ILE A 26 -2.51 -2.86 -1.44
C ILE A 26 -1.23 -3.05 -0.60
N GLY A 27 -0.46 -1.98 -0.46
CA GLY A 27 0.70 -1.92 0.45
C GLY A 27 1.91 -1.32 -0.25
N ASP A 28 3.09 -1.68 0.22
CA ASP A 28 4.39 -1.27 -0.33
C ASP A 28 5.05 -2.37 -1.18
N SER A 29 4.31 -3.44 -1.51
CA SER A 29 4.70 -4.33 -2.62
C SER A 29 4.46 -3.64 -3.96
N ARG A 30 5.26 -3.96 -4.97
CA ARG A 30 5.31 -3.19 -6.21
C ARG A 30 5.26 -4.06 -7.45
N ALA A 31 4.43 -3.67 -8.42
CA ALA A 31 4.47 -4.22 -9.76
C ALA A 31 5.33 -3.33 -10.67
N VAL A 32 6.21 -3.96 -11.43
CA VAL A 32 7.07 -3.32 -12.42
C VAL A 32 7.02 -4.14 -13.70
N VAL A 33 6.83 -3.49 -14.84
CA VAL A 33 6.90 -4.11 -16.16
C VAL A 33 8.19 -3.73 -16.86
N CYS A 34 8.79 -4.68 -17.57
CA CYS A 34 9.90 -4.39 -18.47
C CYS A 34 9.35 -4.18 -19.88
N GLU A 35 9.48 -2.97 -20.41
CA GLU A 35 9.11 -2.65 -21.78
C GLU A 35 10.34 -2.12 -22.53
N ARG A 36 10.73 -2.81 -23.61
CA ARG A 36 11.89 -2.43 -24.45
C ARG A 36 13.20 -2.21 -23.67
N GLY A 37 13.40 -2.99 -22.61
CA GLY A 37 14.57 -2.92 -21.74
C GLY A 37 14.51 -1.83 -20.67
N ALA A 38 13.42 -1.08 -20.56
CA ALA A 38 13.18 -0.12 -19.48
C ALA A 38 12.23 -0.72 -18.43
N ALA A 39 12.54 -0.51 -17.15
CA ALA A 39 11.69 -0.90 -16.03
C ALA A 39 10.71 0.22 -15.70
N ASN A 40 9.41 -0.01 -15.92
CA ASN A 40 8.33 0.93 -15.67
C ASN A 40 7.50 0.45 -14.47
N GLN A 41 7.39 1.28 -13.43
CA GLN A 41 6.56 0.98 -12.27
C GLN A 41 5.07 1.14 -12.63
N LEU A 42 4.27 0.11 -12.33
CA LEU A 42 2.85 0.07 -12.65
C LEU A 42 1.94 0.48 -11.47
N THR A 43 2.46 0.40 -10.24
CA THR A 43 1.68 0.65 -9.02
C THR A 43 2.34 1.74 -8.19
N VAL A 44 1.55 2.51 -7.43
CA VAL A 44 2.08 3.43 -6.42
C VAL A 44 2.13 2.71 -5.07
N ASP A 45 3.24 2.85 -4.35
CA ASP A 45 3.39 2.28 -3.02
C ASP A 45 2.54 3.07 -2.02
N HIS A 46 1.80 2.37 -1.18
CA HIS A 46 0.95 2.98 -0.16
C HIS A 46 1.75 3.35 1.09
N GLU A 47 2.68 4.28 0.94
CA GLU A 47 3.47 4.81 2.04
C GLU A 47 2.62 5.70 2.98
N PRO A 48 2.89 5.74 4.30
CA PRO A 48 2.12 6.57 5.22
C PRO A 48 2.11 8.06 4.89
N ASP A 49 3.20 8.61 4.37
CA ASP A 49 3.29 10.04 4.10
C ASP A 49 2.46 10.47 2.88
N SER A 50 2.35 9.63 1.84
CA SER A 50 1.50 9.90 0.67
C SER A 50 0.00 9.89 1.03
N GLU A 51 -0.37 9.12 2.05
CA GLU A 51 -1.75 8.95 2.52
C GLU A 51 -2.06 9.77 3.79
N ARG A 52 -1.12 10.61 4.23
CA ARG A 52 -1.17 11.37 5.50
C ARG A 52 -2.51 12.08 5.70
N ARG A 53 -3.00 12.79 4.68
CA ARG A 53 -4.24 13.56 4.76
C ARG A 53 -5.45 12.68 5.11
N ARG A 54 -5.52 11.47 4.54
CA ARG A 54 -6.61 10.51 4.83
C ARG A 54 -6.50 10.01 6.26
N ILE A 55 -5.29 9.64 6.67
CA ILE A 55 -4.98 9.11 8.02
C ILE A 55 -5.33 10.15 9.10
N GLU A 56 -4.87 11.39 8.94
CA GLU A 56 -5.09 12.48 9.90
C GLU A 56 -6.56 12.91 9.95
N LYS A 57 -7.28 12.89 8.81
CA LYS A 57 -8.73 13.13 8.77
C LYS A 57 -9.53 12.08 9.58
N GLN A 58 -9.01 10.86 9.72
CA GLN A 58 -9.61 9.79 10.51
C GLN A 58 -9.21 9.83 12.01
N GLY A 59 -8.43 10.85 12.43
CA GLY A 59 -7.96 10.99 13.81
C GLY A 59 -6.66 10.24 14.13
N GLY A 60 -6.01 9.66 13.10
CA GLY A 60 -4.68 9.07 13.22
C GLY A 60 -3.57 10.09 13.03
N PHE A 61 -2.33 9.61 12.99
CA PHE A 61 -1.17 10.43 12.66
C PHE A 61 -0.11 9.63 11.90
N VAL A 62 0.81 10.32 11.24
CA VAL A 62 1.99 9.74 10.60
C VAL A 62 3.24 10.30 11.25
N THR A 63 4.07 9.42 11.82
CA THR A 63 5.34 9.81 12.47
C THR A 63 6.37 10.23 11.45
N ASN A 64 7.10 11.32 11.69
CA ASN A 64 8.25 11.75 10.90
C ASN A 64 9.45 12.02 11.82
N LEU A 65 10.00 10.96 12.42
CA LEU A 65 11.17 11.08 13.29
C LEU A 65 12.45 11.04 12.45
N ALA A 66 13.40 11.92 12.75
CA ALA A 66 14.69 11.93 12.05
C ALA A 66 15.40 10.58 12.19
N GLY A 67 15.69 9.94 11.06
CA GLY A 67 16.32 8.61 11.02
C GLY A 67 15.37 7.42 11.11
N ASP A 68 14.05 7.64 11.13
CA ASP A 68 13.04 6.57 11.01
C ASP A 68 12.19 6.78 9.74
N VAL A 69 11.55 5.70 9.30
CA VAL A 69 10.57 5.75 8.21
C VAL A 69 9.22 6.26 8.72
N PRO A 70 8.40 6.90 7.86
CA PRO A 70 7.05 7.27 8.24
C PRO A 70 6.21 6.06 8.65
N ARG A 71 5.43 6.19 9.74
CA ARG A 71 4.56 5.11 10.24
C ARG A 71 3.18 5.61 10.62
N VAL A 72 2.15 4.84 10.27
CA VAL A 72 0.77 5.05 10.74
C VAL A 72 0.71 4.79 12.24
N ASN A 73 0.34 5.82 13.00
CA ASN A 73 0.29 5.84 14.46
C ASN A 73 1.57 5.31 15.13
N GLY A 74 2.72 5.50 14.49
CA GLY A 74 4.02 5.01 14.96
C GLY A 74 4.20 3.49 14.91
N GLN A 75 3.31 2.75 14.24
CA GLN A 75 3.31 1.28 14.25
C GLN A 75 3.69 0.66 12.90
N LEU A 76 2.94 0.96 11.84
CA LEU A 76 3.14 0.33 10.52
C LEU A 76 3.71 1.32 9.51
N ALA A 77 4.73 0.87 8.77
CA ALA A 77 5.36 1.64 7.69
C ALA A 77 4.58 1.57 6.36
N VAL A 78 3.32 1.12 6.39
CA VAL A 78 2.40 1.05 5.26
C VAL A 78 1.07 1.68 5.62
N ALA A 79 0.41 2.35 4.67
CA ALA A 79 -0.87 3.03 4.84
C ALA A 79 -2.08 2.15 4.54
N ARG A 80 -1.87 1.04 3.80
CA ARG A 80 -2.90 0.08 3.42
C ARG A 80 -2.36 -1.35 3.49
N ALA A 81 -3.15 -2.27 4.01
CA ALA A 81 -2.83 -3.70 4.09
C ALA A 81 -4.10 -4.53 4.36
N PHE A 82 -4.08 -5.83 4.09
CA PHE A 82 -5.04 -6.76 4.67
C PHE A 82 -4.64 -7.11 6.11
N GLY A 83 -5.58 -7.52 6.96
CA GLY A 83 -5.28 -7.83 8.37
C GLY A 83 -5.00 -6.59 9.22
N ASP A 84 -4.16 -6.67 10.25
CA ASP A 84 -3.84 -5.54 11.14
C ASP A 84 -5.09 -4.87 11.77
N GLN A 85 -6.01 -5.69 12.27
CA GLN A 85 -7.33 -5.26 12.74
C GLN A 85 -7.26 -4.10 13.76
N SER A 86 -6.23 -4.08 14.61
CA SER A 86 -6.04 -3.02 15.62
C SER A 86 -5.77 -1.63 15.04
N LEU A 87 -5.38 -1.54 13.76
CA LEU A 87 -5.05 -0.28 13.08
C LEU A 87 -6.08 0.14 12.02
N LYS A 88 -7.15 -0.64 11.82
CA LYS A 88 -8.13 -0.41 10.74
C LYS A 88 -8.89 0.91 10.78
N ALA A 89 -8.89 1.61 11.91
CA ALA A 89 -9.41 2.98 11.96
C ALA A 89 -8.61 3.96 11.07
N HIS A 90 -7.33 3.65 10.78
CA HIS A 90 -6.40 4.53 10.06
C HIS A 90 -5.68 3.83 8.89
N LEU A 91 -5.69 2.50 8.89
CA LEU A 91 -5.11 1.63 7.86
C LEU A 91 -6.21 1.14 6.91
N SER A 92 -6.12 1.50 5.62
CA SER A 92 -7.13 1.09 4.63
C SER A 92 -6.95 -0.36 4.18
N SER A 93 -8.04 -0.99 3.74
CA SER A 93 -8.03 -2.27 3.02
C SER A 93 -8.47 -2.12 1.56
N GLU A 94 -8.60 -0.89 1.07
CA GLU A 94 -9.00 -0.61 -0.31
C GLU A 94 -7.76 -0.64 -1.22
N PRO A 95 -7.74 -1.56 -2.21
CA PRO A 95 -6.67 -1.58 -3.20
C PRO A 95 -6.85 -0.46 -4.22
N ASP A 96 -5.73 0.03 -4.74
CA ASP A 96 -5.73 0.79 -5.99
C ASP A 96 -5.73 -0.23 -7.14
N VAL A 97 -6.61 -0.04 -8.12
CA VAL A 97 -6.79 -0.96 -9.27
C VAL A 97 -6.68 -0.16 -10.55
N ASP A 98 -5.79 -0.58 -11.44
CA ASP A 98 -5.55 0.10 -12.71
C ASP A 98 -5.42 -0.89 -13.87
N MET A 99 -5.82 -0.45 -15.06
CA MET A 99 -5.57 -1.14 -16.33
C MET A 99 -4.29 -0.57 -16.92
N CYS A 100 -3.23 -1.39 -16.97
CA CYS A 100 -1.87 -0.93 -17.27
C CYS A 100 -1.47 -1.03 -18.74
N LEU A 101 -1.98 -2.05 -19.45
CA LEU A 101 -1.71 -2.35 -20.86
C LEU A 101 -2.96 -2.89 -21.54
#